data_AF-A0A327ZYM5-F1
#
_entry.id   AF-A0A327ZYM5-F1
#
_cell.length_a   1.000
_cell.length_b   1.000
_cell.length_c   1.000
_cell.angle_alpha   90.00
_cell.angle_beta   90.00
_cell.angle_gamma   90.00
#
_symmetry.space_group_name_H-M   'P 1'
#
loop_
_entity.id
_entity.type
_entity.pdbx_description
1 polymer ?
#
loop_
_entity_poly.entity_id
_entity_poly.type
_entity_poly.pdbx_seq_one_letter_code
_entity_poly.pdbx_strand_id
1 'polypeptide(L)'
;MKKINKVLATTLTAGLLATSLPVTDASHTAKAATKVCKPSSTPKNVIFMIGDGMGPSFVAAHRYMRDNAATKKLDRISFDDYLLGAQTTIADDEHQNITDSASAATAMSAGVKTYNSAIAVDVNKKEVKTVLEQAKAKGKSTGLVATSEVTHATPAAFGAHDESRKNMAAIADDYFDEMINKQHKVDVILGGGRDYFEREDRNLIKEFQKDGYKFVSNKKWLKKVSSNSKQKKVIGLFSPGGMPKMIDRDKNMPSLKDMTNTALKKLGSNKKGFFLMVEGSQIDWAGHANDITGAMSEMQDFDAAFQEAIKYAKTDCNTLVIATADHSTGGLSMGQGGEYNFFVDPIKKMKHTPEYLRAQMMKDGADIDAIIKDNIGFELEAEEIQAIKDAVASKEAVKIEDAIEKPVNKRSFTGWTTGGHTGEDVYIYGYGPGSEQWRGSMDNTDNAKRIFKFFK
;
A
#
# COMPACT_ATOMS: atom_id res chain seq x y z
N MET A 1 88.97 2.64 42.40
CA MET A 1 89.35 1.78 43.55
C MET A 1 88.24 0.74 43.76
N LYS A 2 88.64 -0.50 44.07
CA LYS A 2 87.88 -1.72 44.48
C LYS A 2 86.72 -1.44 45.46
N LYS A 3 85.65 -2.23 45.71
CA LYS A 3 85.17 -3.62 45.47
C LYS A 3 83.68 -3.66 45.95
N ILE A 4 82.72 -4.31 45.27
CA ILE A 4 82.11 -5.65 45.54
C ILE A 4 81.50 -5.88 46.94
N ASN A 5 80.20 -6.22 47.04
CA ASN A 5 79.72 -7.51 47.61
C ASN A 5 78.21 -7.83 47.42
N LYS A 6 77.96 -9.14 47.27
CA LYS A 6 76.70 -9.91 47.13
C LYS A 6 75.92 -10.06 48.45
N VAL A 7 74.64 -10.47 48.39
CA VAL A 7 74.13 -11.81 48.83
C VAL A 7 72.58 -11.88 48.72
N LEU A 8 72.09 -13.06 48.31
CA LEU A 8 70.70 -13.53 48.16
C LEU A 8 70.00 -13.83 49.51
N ALA A 9 68.67 -13.86 49.51
CA ALA A 9 67.89 -14.77 50.37
C ALA A 9 66.53 -15.15 49.72
N THR A 10 66.10 -16.39 49.97
CA THR A 10 65.03 -17.15 49.31
C THR A 10 64.02 -17.67 50.36
N THR A 11 62.71 -17.58 50.04
CA THR A 11 61.57 -18.51 50.30
C THR A 11 60.99 -18.89 51.70
N LEU A 12 59.66 -19.17 51.65
CA LEU A 12 58.69 -19.88 52.56
C LEU A 12 58.07 -19.04 53.71
N THR A 13 56.78 -19.10 54.11
CA THR A 13 55.72 -20.16 54.10
C THR A 13 54.31 -19.50 54.34
N ALA A 14 53.23 -19.96 53.69
CA ALA A 14 52.10 -20.80 54.20
C ALA A 14 50.76 -20.09 54.57
N GLY A 15 49.68 -20.54 53.89
CA GLY A 15 48.40 -20.95 54.48
C GLY A 15 47.28 -19.92 54.68
N LEU A 16 46.15 -20.09 53.98
CA LEU A 16 44.79 -20.05 54.56
C LEU A 16 43.74 -20.62 53.57
N LEU A 17 42.90 -21.55 54.06
CA LEU A 17 41.70 -22.05 53.37
C LEU A 17 40.56 -21.01 53.45
N ALA A 18 39.81 -20.82 52.36
CA ALA A 18 38.46 -20.25 52.40
C ALA A 18 37.57 -20.79 51.26
N THR A 19 36.62 -21.65 51.67
CA THR A 19 35.25 -21.87 51.19
C THR A 19 34.86 -21.44 49.76
N SER A 20 34.45 -22.43 48.98
CA SER A 20 33.78 -22.30 47.67
C SER A 20 32.33 -21.79 47.79
N LEU A 21 32.04 -20.68 47.11
CA LEU A 21 30.68 -20.27 46.72
C LEU A 21 30.59 -20.34 45.19
N PRO A 22 29.58 -21.01 44.60
CA PRO A 22 29.37 -20.95 43.16
C PRO A 22 28.75 -19.60 42.79
N VAL A 23 29.49 -18.82 42.01
CA VAL A 23 28.97 -17.61 41.35
C VAL A 23 27.93 -18.06 40.32
N THR A 24 26.73 -17.54 40.49
CA THR A 24 25.56 -17.78 39.64
C THR A 24 25.80 -17.34 38.20
N ASP A 25 25.38 -18.22 37.31
CA ASP A 25 25.32 -18.13 35.86
C ASP A 25 24.83 -16.76 35.36
N ALA A 26 25.70 -16.06 34.62
CA ALA A 26 25.32 -14.85 33.91
C ALA A 26 24.53 -15.26 32.67
N SER A 27 23.21 -15.03 32.71
CA SER A 27 22.33 -15.21 31.57
C SER A 27 22.80 -14.35 30.38
N HIS A 28 23.54 -14.95 29.45
CA HIS A 28 23.82 -14.37 28.15
C HIS A 28 22.53 -14.33 27.32
N THR A 29 21.76 -13.25 27.46
CA THR A 29 20.80 -12.85 26.43
C THR A 29 21.59 -12.35 25.24
N ALA A 30 21.86 -13.24 24.28
CA ALA A 30 22.41 -12.86 22.99
C ALA A 30 21.42 -11.93 22.29
N LYS A 31 21.63 -10.61 22.38
CA LYS A 31 21.02 -9.64 21.47
C LYS A 31 21.38 -10.09 20.05
N ALA A 32 20.37 -10.48 19.26
CA ALA A 32 20.56 -10.82 17.86
C ALA A 32 21.34 -9.68 17.18
N ALA A 33 22.50 -10.01 16.61
CA ALA A 33 23.34 -9.05 15.92
C ALA A 33 22.52 -8.40 14.79
N THR A 34 22.32 -7.10 14.86
CA THR A 34 21.73 -6.32 13.78
C THR A 34 22.64 -6.45 12.56
N LYS A 35 22.13 -7.07 11.48
CA LYS A 35 22.84 -7.20 10.21
C LYS A 35 23.21 -5.79 9.72
N VAL A 36 24.49 -5.46 9.69
CA VAL A 36 24.97 -4.20 9.11
C VAL A 36 24.86 -4.32 7.59
N CYS A 37 24.00 -3.50 6.98
CA CYS A 37 23.84 -3.48 5.53
C CYS A 37 25.11 -2.96 4.87
N LYS A 38 25.65 -3.71 3.90
CA LYS A 38 26.76 -3.23 3.08
C LYS A 38 26.22 -2.23 2.06
N PRO A 39 26.93 -1.11 1.79
CA PRO A 39 26.54 -0.21 0.72
C PRO A 39 26.55 -0.95 -0.62
N SER A 40 25.38 -1.07 -1.25
CA SER A 40 25.22 -1.43 -2.66
C SER A 40 24.37 -0.34 -3.29
N SER A 41 24.72 0.09 -4.50
CA SER A 41 23.90 1.02 -5.29
C SER A 41 22.83 0.30 -6.13
N THR A 42 22.94 -1.02 -6.29
CA THR A 42 22.02 -1.81 -7.12
C THR A 42 21.17 -2.72 -6.24
N PRO A 43 19.84 -2.53 -6.20
CA PRO A 43 18.95 -3.41 -5.48
C PRO A 43 18.76 -4.73 -6.23
N LYS A 44 18.64 -5.80 -5.46
CA LYS A 44 18.24 -7.11 -5.98
C LYS A 44 16.72 -7.24 -6.03
N ASN A 45 16.03 -6.61 -5.07
CA ASN A 45 14.59 -6.62 -4.95
C ASN A 45 14.04 -5.20 -5.07
N VAL A 46 12.88 -5.04 -5.70
CA VAL A 46 12.16 -3.76 -5.74
C VAL A 46 10.75 -3.99 -5.21
N ILE A 47 10.36 -3.17 -4.23
CA ILE A 47 8.98 -3.01 -3.76
C ILE A 47 8.54 -1.62 -4.23
N PHE A 48 7.57 -1.59 -5.13
CA PHE A 48 6.98 -0.36 -5.63
C PHE A 48 5.57 -0.21 -5.05
N MET A 49 5.32 0.86 -4.31
CA MET A 49 4.08 1.07 -3.59
C MET A 49 3.35 2.29 -4.13
N ILE A 50 2.04 2.16 -4.38
CA ILE A 50 1.21 3.24 -4.92
C ILE A 50 0.04 3.44 -3.96
N GLY A 51 -0.07 4.63 -3.37
CA GLY A 51 -1.33 5.08 -2.76
C GLY A 51 -2.13 5.76 -3.86
N ASP A 52 -3.12 5.08 -4.43
CA ASP A 52 -3.93 5.61 -5.53
C ASP A 52 -4.65 6.89 -5.04
N GLY A 53 -4.49 8.02 -5.73
CA GLY A 53 -5.07 9.31 -5.30
C GLY A 53 -4.41 9.97 -4.07
N MET A 54 -3.28 9.46 -3.57
CA MET A 54 -2.59 9.94 -2.37
C MET A 54 -1.78 11.22 -2.60
N GLY A 55 -2.47 12.34 -2.85
CA GLY A 55 -1.85 13.66 -2.95
C GLY A 55 -1.22 14.17 -1.64
N PRO A 56 -0.45 15.28 -1.70
CA PRO A 56 0.19 15.88 -0.52
C PRO A 56 -0.76 16.14 0.66
N SER A 57 -1.98 16.59 0.40
CA SER A 57 -3.00 16.87 1.42
C SER A 57 -3.41 15.62 2.19
N PHE A 58 -3.48 14.44 1.55
CA PHE A 58 -3.82 13.19 2.22
C PHE A 58 -2.75 12.79 3.23
N VAL A 59 -1.47 12.96 2.87
CA VAL A 59 -0.34 12.71 3.76
C VAL A 59 -0.36 13.67 4.96
N ALA A 60 -0.64 14.95 4.71
CA ALA A 60 -0.76 15.94 5.77
C ALA A 60 -1.95 15.64 6.71
N ALA A 61 -3.13 15.33 6.16
CA ALA A 61 -4.30 14.96 6.95
C ALA A 61 -4.05 13.70 7.79
N HIS A 62 -3.40 12.68 7.21
CA HIS A 62 -3.00 11.48 7.95
C HIS A 62 -2.04 11.79 9.10
N ARG A 63 -1.13 12.75 8.93
CA ARG A 63 -0.26 13.22 10.02
C ARG A 63 -1.07 13.77 11.19
N TYR A 64 -2.09 14.58 10.93
CA TYR A 64 -3.00 15.08 11.97
C TYR A 64 -3.82 13.95 12.62
N MET A 65 -4.25 12.96 11.84
CA MET A 65 -4.97 11.80 12.38
C MET A 65 -4.12 11.02 13.40
N ARG A 66 -2.81 10.91 13.15
CA ARG A 66 -1.84 10.19 13.99
C ARG A 66 -1.25 11.03 15.12
N ASP A 67 -1.49 12.33 15.13
CA ASP A 67 -0.90 13.25 16.08
C ASP A 67 -1.36 13.00 17.53
N ASN A 68 -0.41 13.13 18.45
CA ASN A 68 -0.71 13.21 19.87
C ASN A 68 -1.03 14.66 20.26
N ALA A 69 -2.33 14.95 20.36
CA ALA A 69 -2.87 16.25 20.77
C ALA A 69 -2.38 16.74 22.16
N ALA A 70 -1.77 15.88 22.97
CA ALA A 70 -1.14 16.29 24.24
C ALA A 70 0.21 17.00 24.04
N THR A 71 0.77 17.01 22.83
CA THR A 71 2.05 17.64 22.52
C THR A 71 1.88 18.88 21.66
N LYS A 72 2.87 19.78 21.71
CA LYS A 72 2.89 21.02 20.89
C LYS A 72 3.58 20.84 19.53
N LYS A 73 4.10 19.64 19.25
CA LYS A 73 4.80 19.34 18.01
C LYS A 73 3.97 18.31 17.27
N LEU A 74 3.70 18.56 15.99
CA LEU A 74 3.05 17.57 15.16
C LEU A 74 3.92 16.31 15.07
N ASP A 75 3.37 15.17 15.50
CA ASP A 75 4.07 13.89 15.46
C ASP A 75 4.38 13.48 14.02
N ARG A 76 5.51 12.80 13.85
CA ARG A 76 5.94 12.28 12.55
C ARG A 76 5.20 10.99 12.23
N ILE A 77 4.85 10.82 10.96
CA ILE A 77 4.35 9.55 10.41
C ILE A 77 5.47 8.79 9.69
N SER A 78 5.23 7.52 9.35
CA SER A 78 6.26 6.64 8.79
C SER A 78 6.90 7.21 7.51
N PHE A 79 6.13 7.91 6.68
CA PHE A 79 6.58 8.51 5.43
C PHE A 79 7.62 9.61 5.61
N ASP A 80 7.58 10.35 6.73
CA ASP A 80 8.35 11.58 6.91
C ASP A 80 9.86 11.35 6.91
N ASP A 81 10.30 10.16 7.32
CA ASP A 81 11.72 9.78 7.37
C ASP A 81 12.27 9.34 6.00
N TYR A 82 11.39 9.13 5.01
CA TYR A 82 11.75 8.57 3.71
C TYR A 82 11.42 9.49 2.53
N LEU A 83 10.99 10.72 2.76
CA LEU A 83 10.70 11.67 1.67
C LEU A 83 11.96 11.93 0.83
N LEU A 84 11.85 11.73 -0.47
CA LEU A 84 12.92 11.94 -1.44
C LEU A 84 12.66 13.14 -2.36
N GLY A 85 11.41 13.35 -2.75
CA GLY A 85 11.07 14.31 -3.79
C GLY A 85 9.59 14.27 -4.17
N ALA A 86 9.30 14.67 -5.41
CA ALA A 86 7.96 14.68 -5.97
C ALA A 86 7.99 14.28 -7.45
N GLN A 87 6.83 13.87 -7.99
CA GLN A 87 6.67 13.58 -9.42
C GLN A 87 5.48 14.29 -10.07
N THR A 88 5.65 14.68 -11.33
CA THR A 88 4.57 15.10 -12.22
C THR A 88 3.82 13.88 -12.73
N THR A 89 2.50 14.01 -12.86
CA THR A 89 1.60 12.86 -13.12
C THR A 89 0.85 12.95 -14.44
N ILE A 90 1.07 13.98 -15.26
CA ILE A 90 0.29 14.25 -16.49
C ILE A 90 0.13 13.04 -17.43
N ALA A 91 -1.00 12.97 -18.14
CA ALA A 91 -1.24 12.01 -19.22
C ALA A 91 -0.87 12.61 -20.60
N ASP A 92 -0.64 11.73 -21.57
CA ASP A 92 -0.53 12.07 -22.99
C ASP A 92 -1.85 11.66 -23.68
N ASP A 93 -2.88 12.44 -23.40
CA ASP A 93 -4.25 12.23 -23.84
C ASP A 93 -4.74 13.48 -24.58
N GLU A 94 -5.50 13.28 -25.67
CA GLU A 94 -5.96 14.36 -26.54
C GLU A 94 -6.91 15.34 -25.84
N HIS A 95 -7.65 14.87 -24.83
CA HIS A 95 -8.71 15.64 -24.18
C HIS A 95 -8.44 15.91 -22.70
N GLN A 96 -7.57 15.14 -22.05
CA GLN A 96 -7.37 15.19 -20.60
C GLN A 96 -5.87 15.27 -20.22
N ASN A 97 -5.40 16.44 -19.81
CA ASN A 97 -4.02 16.56 -19.31
C ASN A 97 -3.84 15.99 -17.89
N ILE A 98 -4.91 15.90 -17.09
CA ILE A 98 -4.92 15.23 -15.79
C ILE A 98 -5.06 13.72 -16.04
N THR A 99 -4.14 12.95 -15.46
CA THR A 99 -4.08 11.51 -15.64
C THR A 99 -5.22 10.79 -14.95
N ASP A 100 -5.59 9.63 -15.49
CA ASP A 100 -6.22 8.56 -14.74
C ASP A 100 -5.17 7.56 -14.21
N SER A 101 -5.59 6.65 -13.33
CA SER A 101 -4.71 5.61 -12.77
C SER A 101 -4.07 4.72 -13.83
N ALA A 102 -4.76 4.47 -14.96
CA ALA A 102 -4.26 3.60 -16.03
C ALA A 102 -3.06 4.22 -16.76
N SER A 103 -3.18 5.48 -17.19
CA SER A 103 -2.06 6.20 -17.82
C SER A 103 -0.88 6.39 -16.86
N ALA A 104 -1.16 6.78 -15.61
CA ALA A 104 -0.13 6.97 -14.60
C ALA A 104 0.60 5.66 -14.24
N ALA A 105 -0.13 4.56 -14.05
CA ALA A 105 0.47 3.27 -13.76
C ALA A 105 1.26 2.74 -14.97
N THR A 106 0.79 2.95 -16.20
CA THR A 106 1.54 2.63 -17.43
C THR A 106 2.85 3.44 -17.50
N ALA A 107 2.82 4.72 -17.17
CA ALA A 107 4.03 5.53 -17.09
C ALA A 107 5.00 4.99 -16.03
N MET A 108 4.51 4.65 -14.84
CA MET A 108 5.34 4.12 -13.75
C MET A 108 5.83 2.69 -13.99
N SER A 109 5.15 1.90 -14.81
CA SER A 109 5.48 0.50 -15.09
C SER A 109 6.33 0.31 -16.35
N ALA A 110 6.13 1.12 -17.39
CA ALA A 110 6.76 0.97 -18.70
C ALA A 110 7.63 2.16 -19.11
N GLY A 111 7.51 3.30 -18.43
CA GLY A 111 8.38 4.46 -18.66
C GLY A 111 8.03 5.27 -19.90
N VAL A 112 6.79 5.17 -20.36
CA VAL A 112 6.24 5.91 -21.49
C VAL A 112 4.95 6.61 -21.05
N LYS A 113 4.69 7.80 -21.58
CA LYS A 113 3.36 8.42 -21.43
C LYS A 113 2.38 7.77 -22.39
N THR A 114 1.11 7.80 -22.02
CA THR A 114 0.00 7.25 -22.81
C THR A 114 -1.31 7.98 -22.48
N TYR A 115 -2.38 7.61 -23.17
CA TYR A 115 -3.71 8.18 -22.98
C TYR A 115 -4.40 7.61 -21.74
N ASN A 116 -5.39 8.33 -21.20
CA ASN A 116 -6.17 7.83 -20.07
C ASN A 116 -6.92 6.56 -20.47
N SER A 117 -7.07 5.59 -19.55
CA SER A 117 -7.61 4.24 -19.80
C SER A 117 -6.60 3.20 -20.32
N ALA A 118 -5.44 3.59 -20.85
CA ALA A 118 -4.49 2.64 -21.42
C ALA A 118 -3.79 1.76 -20.37
N ILE A 119 -3.73 0.45 -20.61
CA ILE A 119 -3.05 -0.54 -19.77
C ILE A 119 -1.80 -1.03 -20.50
N ALA A 120 -0.63 -0.51 -20.11
CA ALA A 120 0.68 -0.89 -20.64
C ALA A 120 0.76 -0.92 -22.19
N VAL A 121 0.09 0.03 -22.84
CA VAL A 121 0.23 0.31 -24.27
C VAL A 121 0.65 1.77 -24.49
N ASP A 122 1.39 2.03 -25.56
CA ASP A 122 1.71 3.40 -25.98
C ASP A 122 0.50 4.13 -26.60
N VAL A 123 0.66 5.40 -26.96
CA VAL A 123 -0.38 6.22 -27.61
C VAL A 123 -0.86 5.66 -28.96
N ASN A 124 -0.08 4.76 -29.58
CA ASN A 124 -0.45 4.06 -30.81
C ASN A 124 -1.02 2.66 -30.53
N LYS A 125 -1.40 2.38 -29.27
CA LYS A 125 -1.99 1.12 -28.81
C LYS A 125 -1.06 -0.09 -28.93
N LYS A 126 0.26 0.13 -29.00
CA LYS A 126 1.25 -0.95 -29.03
C LYS A 126 1.66 -1.32 -27.62
N GLU A 127 1.71 -2.61 -27.33
CA GLU A 127 2.21 -3.14 -26.06
C GLU A 127 3.60 -2.59 -25.74
N VAL A 128 3.78 -2.14 -24.50
CA VAL A 128 5.06 -1.67 -23.98
C VAL A 128 5.50 -2.53 -22.81
N LYS A 129 6.73 -3.02 -22.88
CA LYS A 129 7.29 -3.88 -21.85
C LYS A 129 7.27 -3.22 -20.47
N THR A 130 6.83 -3.93 -19.45
CA THR A 130 6.80 -3.42 -18.07
C THR A 130 8.03 -3.84 -17.24
N VAL A 131 8.27 -3.14 -16.13
CA VAL A 131 9.33 -3.50 -15.17
C VAL A 131 9.11 -4.86 -14.50
N LEU A 132 7.86 -5.28 -14.32
CA LEU A 132 7.50 -6.60 -13.79
C LEU A 132 7.91 -7.67 -14.79
N GLU A 133 7.64 -7.45 -16.08
CA GLU A 133 8.01 -8.37 -17.16
C GLU A 133 9.52 -8.46 -17.34
N GLN A 134 10.23 -7.33 -17.26
CA GLN A 134 11.69 -7.33 -17.22
C GLN A 134 12.20 -8.15 -16.03
N ALA A 135 11.63 -7.97 -14.84
CA ALA A 135 12.01 -8.75 -13.66
C ALA A 135 11.79 -10.25 -13.90
N LYS A 136 10.62 -10.63 -14.44
CA LYS A 136 10.31 -12.03 -14.76
C LYS A 136 11.26 -12.61 -15.80
N ALA A 137 11.58 -11.86 -16.86
CA ALA A 137 12.53 -12.28 -17.90
C ALA A 137 13.94 -12.53 -17.33
N LYS A 138 14.32 -11.81 -16.27
CA LYS A 138 15.58 -12.02 -15.53
C LYS A 138 15.51 -13.14 -14.49
N GLY A 139 14.38 -13.85 -14.40
CA GLY A 139 14.16 -14.97 -13.48
C GLY A 139 13.91 -14.54 -12.03
N LYS A 140 13.56 -13.27 -11.82
CA LYS A 140 13.07 -12.80 -10.51
C LYS A 140 11.62 -13.26 -10.31
N SER A 141 11.20 -13.31 -9.05
CA SER A 141 9.79 -13.52 -8.73
C SER A 141 9.02 -12.22 -8.82
N THR A 142 7.72 -12.29 -9.11
CA THR A 142 6.88 -11.11 -9.37
C THR A 142 5.58 -11.18 -8.58
N GLY A 143 5.07 -10.04 -8.12
CA GLY A 143 3.78 -10.00 -7.44
C GLY A 143 3.03 -8.69 -7.58
N LEU A 144 1.72 -8.80 -7.48
CA LEU A 144 0.73 -7.73 -7.48
C LEU A 144 -0.12 -7.86 -6.22
N VAL A 145 -0.25 -6.77 -5.47
CA VAL A 145 -1.08 -6.68 -4.27
C VAL A 145 -1.90 -5.40 -4.37
N ALA A 146 -3.21 -5.48 -4.21
CA ALA A 146 -4.12 -4.33 -4.27
C ALA A 146 -5.30 -4.50 -3.30
N THR A 147 -5.90 -3.40 -2.84
CA THR A 147 -7.16 -3.43 -2.08
C THR A 147 -8.40 -3.27 -2.99
N SER A 148 -8.22 -2.87 -4.24
CA SER A 148 -9.22 -2.96 -5.32
C SER A 148 -9.23 -4.36 -5.96
N GLU A 149 -9.95 -4.51 -7.07
CA GLU A 149 -9.77 -5.64 -7.99
C GLU A 149 -8.32 -5.71 -8.47
N VAL A 150 -7.72 -6.90 -8.45
CA VAL A 150 -6.36 -7.07 -8.99
C VAL A 150 -6.27 -6.82 -10.50
N THR A 151 -7.41 -6.74 -11.20
CA THR A 151 -7.55 -6.36 -12.61
C THR A 151 -7.85 -4.87 -12.79
N HIS A 152 -7.91 -4.09 -11.71
CA HIS A 152 -8.01 -2.64 -11.77
C HIS A 152 -6.75 -2.03 -12.41
N ALA A 153 -6.86 -0.78 -12.85
CA ALA A 153 -5.89 -0.13 -13.71
C ALA A 153 -4.44 -0.21 -13.22
N THR A 154 -4.21 0.09 -11.94
CA THR A 154 -2.87 0.15 -11.35
C THR A 154 -2.16 -1.21 -11.37
N PRO A 155 -2.69 -2.31 -10.81
CA PRO A 155 -2.07 -3.64 -10.96
C PRO A 155 -2.03 -4.12 -12.41
N ALA A 156 -3.07 -3.87 -13.20
CA ALA A 156 -3.15 -4.28 -14.60
C ALA A 156 -1.98 -3.73 -15.42
N ALA A 157 -1.65 -2.45 -15.27
CA ALA A 157 -0.58 -1.82 -16.04
C ALA A 157 0.84 -2.38 -15.73
N PHE A 158 1.01 -3.19 -14.69
CA PHE A 158 2.26 -3.92 -14.45
C PHE A 158 2.25 -5.34 -15.03
N GLY A 159 1.08 -5.96 -15.25
CA GLY A 159 0.97 -7.39 -15.53
C GLY A 159 0.15 -7.80 -16.75
N ALA A 160 -0.48 -6.87 -17.47
CA ALA A 160 -1.36 -7.11 -18.61
C ALA A 160 -1.18 -6.00 -19.67
N HIS A 161 -1.76 -6.17 -20.85
CA HIS A 161 -1.78 -5.15 -21.91
C HIS A 161 -3.16 -5.01 -22.52
N ASP A 162 -3.77 -3.83 -22.40
CA ASP A 162 -5.09 -3.59 -22.96
C ASP A 162 -5.26 -2.11 -23.35
N GLU A 163 -6.03 -1.86 -24.41
CA GLU A 163 -6.38 -0.50 -24.84
C GLU A 163 -7.34 0.19 -23.86
N SER A 164 -8.00 -0.56 -22.98
CA SER A 164 -8.89 0.01 -21.97
C SER A 164 -8.87 -0.73 -20.64
N ARG A 165 -8.71 0.05 -19.57
CA ARG A 165 -8.88 -0.38 -18.16
C ARG A 165 -10.24 -1.01 -17.85
N LYS A 166 -11.24 -0.83 -18.72
CA LYS A 166 -12.58 -1.40 -18.57
C LYS A 166 -12.65 -2.87 -18.95
N ASN A 167 -11.66 -3.40 -19.69
CA ASN A 167 -11.62 -4.78 -20.13
C ASN A 167 -11.09 -5.73 -19.04
N MET A 168 -11.61 -5.61 -17.82
CA MET A 168 -11.10 -6.35 -16.64
C MET A 168 -11.13 -7.87 -16.79
N ALA A 169 -12.06 -8.42 -17.59
CA ALA A 169 -12.09 -9.84 -17.92
C ALA A 169 -10.89 -10.25 -18.81
N ALA A 170 -10.57 -9.47 -19.85
CA ALA A 170 -9.41 -9.71 -20.70
C ALA A 170 -8.10 -9.52 -19.93
N ILE A 171 -8.02 -8.49 -19.08
CA ILE A 171 -6.88 -8.28 -18.16
C ILE A 171 -6.69 -9.49 -17.23
N ALA A 172 -7.78 -10.12 -16.75
CA ALA A 172 -7.67 -11.35 -15.97
C ALA A 172 -7.13 -12.52 -16.81
N ASP A 173 -7.55 -12.62 -18.07
CA ASP A 173 -7.07 -13.62 -19.03
C ASP A 173 -5.57 -13.44 -19.29
N ASP A 174 -5.08 -12.21 -19.50
CA ASP A 174 -3.66 -11.87 -19.68
C ASP A 174 -2.79 -12.36 -18.52
N TYR A 175 -3.26 -12.22 -17.27
CA TYR A 175 -2.51 -12.73 -16.11
C TYR A 175 -2.23 -14.24 -16.16
N PHE A 176 -3.06 -15.00 -16.88
CA PHE A 176 -2.91 -16.44 -17.04
C PHE A 176 -2.29 -16.83 -18.39
N ASP A 177 -2.76 -16.25 -19.48
CA ASP A 177 -2.40 -16.65 -20.85
C ASP A 177 -1.01 -16.17 -21.24
N GLU A 178 -0.65 -14.96 -20.82
CA GLU A 178 0.64 -14.40 -21.14
C GLU A 178 1.75 -14.98 -20.25
N MET A 179 2.81 -15.47 -20.90
CA MET A 179 3.92 -16.12 -20.22
C MET A 179 5.27 -15.58 -20.69
N ILE A 180 6.19 -15.45 -19.73
CA ILE A 180 7.59 -15.13 -20.01
C ILE A 180 8.44 -16.35 -19.66
N ASN A 181 9.21 -16.83 -20.62
CA ASN A 181 10.02 -18.05 -20.48
C ASN A 181 9.19 -19.27 -20.03
N LYS A 182 7.97 -19.43 -20.59
CA LYS A 182 7.01 -20.50 -20.25
C LYS A 182 6.58 -20.49 -18.77
N GLN A 183 6.58 -19.32 -18.14
CA GLN A 183 6.08 -19.12 -16.79
C GLN A 183 5.12 -17.92 -16.79
N HIS A 184 4.02 -18.07 -16.07
CA HIS A 184 3.11 -16.98 -15.68
C HIS A 184 3.87 -15.72 -15.27
N LYS A 185 3.47 -14.56 -15.80
CA LYS A 185 4.11 -13.26 -15.55
C LYS A 185 4.11 -12.89 -14.07
N VAL A 186 3.07 -13.28 -13.31
CA VAL A 186 2.87 -12.91 -11.90
C VAL A 186 2.83 -14.15 -11.01
N ASP A 187 3.77 -14.26 -10.05
CA ASP A 187 3.82 -15.40 -9.12
C ASP A 187 2.84 -15.25 -7.93
N VAL A 188 2.58 -14.03 -7.49
CA VAL A 188 1.67 -13.73 -6.37
C VAL A 188 0.67 -12.66 -6.77
N ILE A 189 -0.61 -12.98 -6.74
CA ILE A 189 -1.72 -12.06 -7.03
C ILE A 189 -2.60 -12.01 -5.78
N LEU A 190 -2.75 -10.86 -5.12
CA LEU A 190 -3.55 -10.72 -3.89
C LEU A 190 -4.41 -9.45 -3.94
N GLY A 191 -5.73 -9.59 -3.85
CA GLY A 191 -6.66 -8.45 -3.77
C GLY A 191 -8.12 -8.85 -3.91
N GLY A 192 -8.97 -7.95 -4.42
CA GLY A 192 -10.36 -8.23 -4.78
C GLY A 192 -10.52 -8.75 -6.21
N GLY A 193 -11.74 -8.70 -6.73
CA GLY A 193 -12.04 -8.95 -8.14
C GLY A 193 -12.30 -10.41 -8.50
N ARG A 194 -12.77 -11.24 -7.55
CA ARG A 194 -13.02 -12.67 -7.80
C ARG A 194 -13.91 -12.93 -9.01
N ASP A 195 -14.89 -12.08 -9.26
CA ASP A 195 -15.87 -12.29 -10.33
C ASP A 195 -15.22 -12.26 -11.73
N TYR A 196 -14.08 -11.60 -11.90
CA TYR A 196 -13.33 -11.61 -13.16
C TYR A 196 -12.52 -12.90 -13.40
N PHE A 197 -12.28 -13.70 -12.35
CA PHE A 197 -11.52 -14.96 -12.41
C PHE A 197 -12.40 -16.21 -12.32
N GLU A 198 -13.60 -16.09 -11.75
CA GLU A 198 -14.59 -17.16 -11.66
C GLU A 198 -15.82 -16.79 -12.50
N ARG A 199 -15.63 -16.81 -13.81
CA ARG A 199 -16.67 -16.49 -14.79
C ARG A 199 -17.38 -17.75 -15.27
N GLU A 200 -18.55 -17.57 -15.87
CA GLU A 200 -19.31 -18.67 -16.48
C GLU A 200 -18.58 -19.27 -17.69
N ASP A 201 -17.93 -18.44 -18.49
CA ASP A 201 -17.16 -18.83 -19.68
C ASP A 201 -15.80 -19.45 -19.31
N ARG A 202 -15.17 -18.96 -18.24
CA ARG A 202 -13.81 -19.35 -17.86
C ARG A 202 -13.56 -19.26 -16.36
N ASN A 203 -12.93 -20.29 -15.79
CA ASN A 203 -12.55 -20.33 -14.39
C ASN A 203 -11.03 -20.33 -14.24
N LEU A 204 -10.46 -19.13 -14.27
CA LEU A 204 -9.03 -18.86 -14.12
C LEU A 204 -8.50 -19.33 -12.76
N ILE A 205 -9.32 -19.32 -11.70
CA ILE A 205 -8.91 -19.84 -10.38
C ILE A 205 -8.52 -21.31 -10.49
N LYS A 206 -9.34 -22.13 -11.17
CA LYS A 206 -9.07 -23.55 -11.39
C LYS A 206 -7.86 -23.75 -12.31
N GLU A 207 -7.69 -22.91 -13.32
CA GLU A 207 -6.54 -22.96 -14.23
C GLU A 207 -5.23 -22.65 -13.50
N PHE A 208 -5.17 -21.57 -12.72
CA PHE A 208 -4.01 -21.27 -11.86
C PHE A 208 -3.72 -22.39 -10.86
N GLN A 209 -4.74 -23.01 -10.28
CA GLN A 209 -4.57 -24.15 -9.38
C GLN A 209 -3.92 -25.36 -10.08
N LYS A 210 -4.30 -25.66 -11.34
CA LYS A 210 -3.66 -26.71 -12.15
C LYS A 210 -2.18 -26.39 -12.38
N ASP A 211 -1.84 -25.11 -12.50
CA ASP A 211 -0.47 -24.61 -12.68
C ASP A 211 0.29 -24.38 -11.36
N GLY A 212 -0.22 -24.95 -10.27
CA GLY A 212 0.46 -25.03 -8.98
C GLY A 212 0.28 -23.80 -8.07
N TYR A 213 -0.63 -22.89 -8.40
CA TYR A 213 -0.99 -21.79 -7.50
C TYR A 213 -1.85 -22.30 -6.36
N LYS A 214 -1.65 -21.72 -5.17
CA LYS A 214 -2.59 -21.89 -4.08
C LYS A 214 -3.61 -20.78 -4.09
N PHE A 215 -4.87 -21.13 -4.30
CA PHE A 215 -6.00 -20.22 -4.08
C PHE A 215 -6.26 -20.00 -2.57
N VAL A 216 -6.48 -18.76 -2.17
CA VAL A 216 -6.92 -18.35 -0.83
C VAL A 216 -8.00 -17.26 -0.92
N SER A 217 -9.00 -17.30 -0.03
CA SER A 217 -10.14 -16.37 -0.10
C SER A 217 -10.45 -15.63 1.20
N ASN A 218 -9.60 -15.78 2.22
CA ASN A 218 -9.72 -15.03 3.48
C ASN A 218 -8.40 -14.99 4.25
N LYS A 219 -8.36 -14.17 5.30
CA LYS A 219 -7.21 -13.95 6.19
C LYS A 219 -6.69 -15.24 6.83
N LYS A 220 -7.56 -16.18 7.20
CA LYS A 220 -7.15 -17.47 7.79
C LYS A 220 -6.35 -18.29 6.78
N TRP A 221 -6.84 -18.43 5.55
CA TRP A 221 -6.15 -19.15 4.49
C TRP A 221 -4.89 -18.41 4.02
N LEU A 222 -4.92 -17.08 3.98
CA LEU A 222 -3.76 -16.24 3.69
C LEU A 222 -2.64 -16.49 4.71
N LYS A 223 -2.95 -16.50 6.01
CA LYS A 223 -1.98 -16.83 7.07
C LYS A 223 -1.41 -18.24 6.90
N LYS A 224 -2.25 -19.23 6.58
CA LYS A 224 -1.80 -20.61 6.36
C LYS A 224 -0.83 -20.72 5.19
N VAL A 225 -1.15 -20.08 4.05
CA VAL A 225 -0.26 -20.10 2.88
C VAL A 225 1.01 -19.30 3.14
N SER A 226 0.92 -18.19 3.88
CA SER A 226 2.06 -17.36 4.30
C SER A 226 3.13 -18.17 5.03
N SER A 227 2.71 -19.04 5.95
CA SER A 227 3.62 -19.93 6.70
C SER A 227 4.16 -21.14 5.91
N ASN A 228 3.57 -21.48 4.76
CA ASN A 228 4.07 -22.57 3.92
C ASN A 228 5.21 -22.07 3.01
N SER A 229 6.46 -22.34 3.39
CA SER A 229 7.63 -21.92 2.61
C SER A 229 7.78 -22.64 1.27
N LYS A 230 7.14 -23.81 1.07
CA LYS A 230 7.18 -24.56 -0.19
C LYS A 230 6.22 -23.99 -1.23
N GLN A 231 5.10 -23.40 -0.81
CA GLN A 231 4.18 -22.73 -1.72
C GLN A 231 4.74 -21.38 -2.13
N LYS A 232 5.10 -21.23 -3.41
CA LYS A 232 5.64 -19.97 -3.96
C LYS A 232 4.61 -19.15 -4.70
N LYS A 233 3.71 -19.84 -5.43
CA LYS A 233 2.69 -19.22 -6.26
C LYS A 233 1.35 -19.13 -5.55
N VAL A 234 0.73 -17.96 -5.49
CA VAL A 234 -0.51 -17.74 -4.72
C VAL A 234 -1.42 -16.82 -5.50
N ILE A 235 -2.69 -17.18 -5.57
CA ILE A 235 -3.77 -16.30 -6.02
C ILE A 235 -4.74 -16.12 -4.86
N GLY A 236 -4.90 -14.89 -4.39
CA GLY A 236 -5.74 -14.51 -3.27
C GLY A 236 -6.79 -13.52 -3.71
N LEU A 237 -8.05 -13.95 -3.75
CA LEU A 237 -9.18 -13.11 -4.16
C LEU A 237 -10.17 -13.06 -3.00
N PHE A 238 -10.27 -11.90 -2.35
CA PHE A 238 -10.92 -11.75 -1.04
C PHE A 238 -12.31 -11.13 -1.09
N SER A 239 -12.72 -10.60 -2.25
CA SER A 239 -14.03 -9.98 -2.50
C SER A 239 -14.45 -10.20 -3.97
N PRO A 240 -15.76 -10.22 -4.30
CA PRO A 240 -16.27 -10.28 -5.67
C PRO A 240 -15.70 -9.17 -6.57
N GLY A 241 -15.76 -7.92 -6.10
CA GLY A 241 -15.09 -6.74 -6.68
C GLY A 241 -13.99 -6.24 -5.75
N GLY A 242 -13.84 -4.92 -5.63
CA GLY A 242 -12.97 -4.28 -4.65
C GLY A 242 -13.21 -4.80 -3.22
N MET A 243 -12.16 -4.80 -2.41
CA MET A 243 -12.32 -5.13 -0.98
C MET A 243 -13.11 -4.01 -0.29
N PRO A 244 -13.77 -4.24 0.86
CA PRO A 244 -14.30 -3.14 1.65
C PRO A 244 -13.18 -2.17 2.08
N LYS A 245 -13.49 -0.88 2.28
CA LYS A 245 -12.56 0.07 2.89
C LYS A 245 -12.11 -0.41 4.27
N MET A 246 -10.92 -0.02 4.70
CA MET A 246 -10.19 -0.56 5.85
C MET A 246 -11.05 -0.60 7.11
N ILE A 247 -11.75 0.50 7.40
CA ILE A 247 -12.60 0.63 8.59
C ILE A 247 -13.83 -0.30 8.54
N ASP A 248 -14.29 -0.70 7.36
CA ASP A 248 -15.47 -1.56 7.16
C ASP A 248 -15.13 -3.04 7.01
N ARG A 249 -13.85 -3.39 6.96
CA ARG A 249 -13.41 -4.78 6.80
C ARG A 249 -13.74 -5.60 8.03
N ASP A 250 -14.38 -6.75 7.81
CA ASP A 250 -14.54 -7.74 8.88
C ASP A 250 -13.20 -8.37 9.29
N LYS A 251 -13.20 -9.05 10.45
CA LYS A 251 -12.00 -9.70 11.01
C LYS A 251 -11.40 -10.83 10.14
N ASN A 252 -12.17 -11.37 9.21
CA ASN A 252 -11.77 -12.44 8.30
C ASN A 252 -11.16 -11.90 6.99
N MET A 253 -11.32 -10.61 6.71
CA MET A 253 -10.68 -9.94 5.58
C MET A 253 -9.21 -9.63 5.92
N PRO A 254 -8.24 -9.95 5.03
CA PRO A 254 -6.86 -9.54 5.24
C PRO A 254 -6.71 -8.02 5.06
N SER A 255 -5.76 -7.41 5.77
CA SER A 255 -5.36 -6.02 5.50
C SER A 255 -4.33 -5.94 4.37
N LEU A 256 -4.07 -4.75 3.83
CA LEU A 256 -2.99 -4.56 2.86
C LEU A 256 -1.64 -4.99 3.43
N LYS A 257 -1.41 -4.74 4.71
CA LYS A 257 -0.24 -5.24 5.44
C LYS A 257 -0.17 -6.78 5.47
N ASP A 258 -1.28 -7.48 5.72
CA ASP A 258 -1.30 -8.95 5.74
C ASP A 258 -0.95 -9.53 4.36
N MET A 259 -1.48 -8.92 3.29
CA MET A 259 -1.21 -9.30 1.90
C MET A 259 0.24 -9.01 1.52
N THR A 260 0.75 -7.81 1.82
CA THR A 260 2.14 -7.39 1.59
C THR A 260 3.13 -8.34 2.26
N ASN A 261 2.95 -8.63 3.55
CA ASN A 261 3.82 -9.57 4.29
C ASN A 261 3.80 -10.97 3.65
N THR A 262 2.62 -11.42 3.20
CA THR A 262 2.52 -12.72 2.54
C THR A 262 3.26 -12.73 1.21
N ALA A 263 3.10 -11.71 0.37
CA ALA A 263 3.84 -11.57 -0.87
C ALA A 263 5.36 -11.56 -0.63
N LEU A 264 5.86 -10.74 0.31
CA LEU A 264 7.28 -10.69 0.66
C LEU A 264 7.84 -12.06 1.08
N LYS A 265 7.08 -12.84 1.87
CA LYS A 265 7.48 -14.20 2.26
C LYS A 265 7.50 -15.19 1.09
N LYS A 266 6.59 -15.07 0.13
CA LYS A 266 6.56 -15.94 -1.05
C LYS A 266 7.70 -15.61 -2.01
N LEU A 267 7.85 -14.32 -2.33
CA LEU A 267 8.77 -13.81 -3.34
C LEU A 267 10.23 -13.78 -2.86
N GLY A 268 10.45 -13.40 -1.60
CA GLY A 268 11.79 -13.16 -1.02
C GLY A 268 12.71 -14.39 -0.96
N SER A 269 12.17 -15.58 -1.22
CA SER A 269 12.95 -16.82 -1.28
C SER A 269 13.73 -17.01 -2.59
N ASN A 270 13.45 -16.20 -3.63
CA ASN A 270 14.15 -16.28 -4.90
C ASN A 270 15.56 -15.68 -4.80
N LYS A 271 16.58 -16.49 -5.09
CA LYS A 271 17.99 -16.06 -5.08
C LYS A 271 18.34 -15.03 -6.16
N LYS A 272 17.51 -14.83 -7.18
CA LYS A 272 17.64 -13.75 -8.18
C LYS A 272 16.93 -12.46 -7.76
N GLY A 273 16.08 -12.52 -6.74
CA GLY A 273 15.32 -11.40 -6.19
C GLY A 273 13.89 -11.35 -6.69
N PHE A 274 13.22 -10.23 -6.46
CA PHE A 274 11.82 -10.04 -6.85
C PHE A 274 11.48 -8.60 -7.25
N PHE A 275 10.37 -8.46 -7.96
CA PHE A 275 9.63 -7.21 -8.11
C PHE A 275 8.24 -7.39 -7.48
N LEU A 276 7.80 -6.42 -6.67
CA LEU A 276 6.50 -6.44 -6.02
C LEU A 276 5.86 -5.07 -6.19
N MET A 277 4.66 -5.01 -6.76
CA MET A 277 3.80 -3.83 -6.70
C MET A 277 2.77 -4.01 -5.58
N VAL A 278 2.60 -2.98 -4.75
CA VAL A 278 1.59 -2.91 -3.67
C VAL A 278 0.76 -1.64 -3.80
N GLU A 279 -0.55 -1.76 -3.85
CA GLU A 279 -1.46 -0.63 -4.00
C GLU A 279 -2.36 -0.47 -2.77
N GLY A 280 -2.38 0.74 -2.19
CA GLY A 280 -3.47 1.23 -1.35
C GLY A 280 -4.50 1.88 -2.25
N SER A 281 -5.42 1.09 -2.79
CA SER A 281 -6.21 1.45 -3.97
C SER A 281 -7.39 2.39 -3.70
N GLN A 282 -7.86 2.45 -2.44
CA GLN A 282 -9.15 3.09 -2.14
C GLN A 282 -9.03 4.44 -1.43
N ILE A 283 -7.80 4.97 -1.33
CA ILE A 283 -7.59 6.38 -0.97
C ILE A 283 -8.27 7.24 -2.04
N ASP A 284 -8.04 6.92 -3.31
CA ASP A 284 -8.69 7.49 -4.48
C ASP A 284 -10.22 7.38 -4.46
N TRP A 285 -10.76 6.18 -4.25
CA TRP A 285 -12.22 5.97 -4.24
C TRP A 285 -12.90 6.79 -3.14
N ALA A 286 -12.26 6.92 -1.97
CA ALA A 286 -12.75 7.80 -0.91
C ALA A 286 -12.59 9.28 -1.28
N GLY A 287 -11.53 9.67 -1.99
CA GLY A 287 -11.35 11.01 -2.53
C GLY A 287 -12.42 11.37 -3.57
N HIS A 288 -12.78 10.46 -4.46
CA HIS A 288 -13.88 10.64 -5.43
C HIS A 288 -15.23 10.89 -4.74
N ALA A 289 -15.46 10.16 -3.64
CA ALA A 289 -16.65 10.31 -2.80
C ALA A 289 -16.57 11.51 -1.85
N ASN A 290 -15.46 12.23 -1.75
CA ASN A 290 -15.27 13.27 -0.71
C ASN A 290 -15.44 12.74 0.74
N ASP A 291 -15.16 11.45 0.94
CA ASP A 291 -15.25 10.73 2.20
C ASP A 291 -13.90 10.78 2.94
N ILE A 292 -13.76 11.78 3.81
CA ILE A 292 -12.54 11.91 4.63
C ILE A 292 -12.35 10.75 5.61
N THR A 293 -13.44 10.11 6.06
CA THR A 293 -13.38 8.95 6.96
C THR A 293 -12.79 7.75 6.24
N GLY A 294 -13.31 7.44 5.06
CA GLY A 294 -12.76 6.41 4.17
C GLY A 294 -11.31 6.69 3.81
N ALA A 295 -11.01 7.92 3.36
CA ALA A 295 -9.67 8.30 2.92
C ALA A 295 -8.63 8.12 4.03
N MET A 296 -8.92 8.58 5.25
CA MET A 296 -7.99 8.44 6.38
C MET A 296 -7.87 6.99 6.86
N SER A 297 -8.93 6.17 6.73
CA SER A 297 -8.84 4.74 7.03
C SER A 297 -7.93 4.00 6.05
N GLU A 298 -7.99 4.34 4.76
CA GLU A 298 -7.15 3.74 3.72
C GLU A 298 -5.70 4.24 3.80
N MET A 299 -5.49 5.52 4.13
CA MET A 299 -4.15 6.05 4.47
C MET A 299 -3.50 5.26 5.60
N GLN A 300 -4.27 4.91 6.63
CA GLN A 300 -3.77 4.08 7.73
C GLN A 300 -3.38 2.66 7.27
N ASP A 301 -4.13 2.04 6.36
CA ASP A 301 -3.79 0.72 5.84
C ASP A 301 -2.54 0.74 4.95
N PHE A 302 -2.43 1.76 4.09
CA PHE A 302 -1.27 1.96 3.23
C PHE A 302 0.00 2.24 4.04
N ASP A 303 -0.07 3.13 5.04
CA ASP A 303 1.01 3.38 6.00
C ASP A 303 1.48 2.08 6.69
N ALA A 304 0.53 1.26 7.17
CA ALA A 304 0.86 -0.01 7.81
C ALA A 304 1.56 -1.00 6.87
N ALA A 305 1.22 -1.01 5.58
CA ALA A 305 1.89 -1.81 4.56
C ALA A 305 3.28 -1.25 4.22
N PHE A 306 3.42 0.07 4.11
CA PHE A 306 4.69 0.76 3.87
C PHE A 306 5.70 0.47 4.99
N GLN A 307 5.27 0.53 6.25
CA GLN A 307 6.11 0.16 7.39
C GLN A 307 6.63 -1.30 7.30
N GLU A 308 5.82 -2.24 6.81
CA GLU A 308 6.25 -3.63 6.62
C GLU A 308 7.27 -3.76 5.47
N ALA A 309 7.07 -3.03 4.37
CA ALA A 309 8.03 -2.99 3.26
C ALA A 309 9.39 -2.41 3.71
N ILE A 310 9.37 -1.29 4.44
CA ILE A 310 10.58 -0.68 5.02
C ILE A 310 11.27 -1.64 6.00
N LYS A 311 10.50 -2.30 6.88
CA LYS A 311 11.05 -3.29 7.81
C LYS A 311 11.71 -4.46 7.09
N TYR A 312 11.09 -4.95 6.02
CA TYR A 312 11.66 -6.00 5.18
C TYR A 312 12.97 -5.53 4.55
N ALA A 313 12.98 -4.34 3.95
CA ALA A 313 14.17 -3.80 3.28
C ALA A 313 15.35 -3.56 4.22
N LYS A 314 15.08 -3.05 5.44
CA LYS A 314 16.08 -2.91 6.52
C LYS A 314 16.71 -4.26 6.91
N THR A 315 15.94 -5.35 6.84
CA THR A 315 16.40 -6.69 7.21
C THR A 315 17.14 -7.37 6.05
N ASP A 316 16.62 -7.24 4.83
CA ASP A 316 17.19 -7.88 3.65
C ASP A 316 18.48 -7.20 3.16
N CYS A 317 18.57 -5.87 3.30
CA CYS A 317 19.67 -5.01 2.85
C CYS A 317 19.90 -4.94 1.33
N ASN A 318 19.14 -5.67 0.51
CA ASN A 318 19.26 -5.66 -0.96
C ASN A 318 17.93 -5.25 -1.63
N THR A 319 17.05 -4.59 -0.88
CA THR A 319 15.70 -4.24 -1.32
C THR A 319 15.57 -2.73 -1.40
N LEU A 320 15.19 -2.24 -2.57
CA LEU A 320 14.71 -0.89 -2.79
C LEU A 320 13.21 -0.86 -2.51
N VAL A 321 12.77 0.10 -1.71
CA VAL A 321 11.37 0.48 -1.54
C VAL A 321 11.20 1.85 -2.14
N ILE A 322 10.25 2.01 -3.06
CA ILE A 322 9.75 3.31 -3.52
C ILE A 322 8.24 3.30 -3.25
N ALA A 323 7.74 4.36 -2.62
CA ALA A 323 6.32 4.60 -2.45
C ALA A 323 5.95 5.97 -3.02
N THR A 324 4.84 6.05 -3.74
CA THR A 324 4.34 7.31 -4.33
C THR A 324 2.83 7.21 -4.56
N ALA A 325 2.27 8.16 -5.30
CA ALA A 325 0.91 8.12 -5.81
C ALA A 325 0.93 8.20 -7.33
N ASP A 326 -0.15 7.80 -7.97
CA ASP A 326 -0.40 7.98 -9.39
C ASP A 326 -0.95 9.37 -9.72
N HIS A 327 -1.78 9.93 -8.83
CA HIS A 327 -2.31 11.29 -8.83
C HIS A 327 -2.81 11.68 -7.43
N SER A 328 -3.47 12.83 -7.33
CA SER A 328 -4.28 13.24 -6.19
C SER A 328 -5.76 13.27 -6.59
N THR A 329 -6.67 13.13 -5.62
CA THR A 329 -8.10 12.99 -5.88
C THR A 329 -8.95 13.86 -4.96
N GLY A 330 -10.05 14.39 -5.48
CA GLY A 330 -11.04 15.19 -4.77
C GLY A 330 -10.63 16.65 -4.50
N GLY A 331 -9.35 16.97 -4.70
CA GLY A 331 -8.78 18.26 -4.34
C GLY A 331 -8.96 18.57 -2.85
N LEU A 332 -8.61 17.58 -2.03
CA LEU A 332 -8.67 17.64 -0.57
C LEU A 332 -7.92 18.87 -0.02
N SER A 333 -8.60 19.66 0.81
CA SER A 333 -8.00 20.74 1.59
C SER A 333 -8.17 20.52 3.09
N MET A 334 -7.11 20.85 3.83
CA MET A 334 -7.13 20.91 5.29
C MET A 334 -7.51 22.32 5.72
N GLY A 335 -8.79 22.52 6.04
CA GLY A 335 -9.39 23.84 6.23
C GLY A 335 -10.37 24.15 5.11
N GLN A 336 -11.49 24.76 5.48
CA GLN A 336 -12.52 25.24 4.55
C GLN A 336 -13.27 26.43 5.15
N GLY A 337 -13.93 27.22 4.29
CA GLY A 337 -14.82 28.30 4.74
C GLY A 337 -14.14 29.49 5.42
N GLY A 338 -12.82 29.66 5.23
CA GLY A 338 -12.04 30.72 5.89
C GLY A 338 -11.56 30.38 7.30
N GLU A 339 -11.88 29.18 7.79
CA GLU A 339 -11.52 28.72 9.14
C GLU A 339 -10.14 28.06 9.14
N TYR A 340 -9.30 28.45 10.10
CA TYR A 340 -7.91 27.98 10.19
C TYR A 340 -7.83 26.73 11.06
N ASN A 341 -8.74 25.78 10.81
CA ASN A 341 -8.93 24.58 11.60
C ASN A 341 -8.94 23.33 10.71
N PHE A 342 -8.47 22.21 11.26
CA PHE A 342 -8.70 20.87 10.73
C PHE A 342 -8.87 19.93 11.93
N PHE A 343 -10.10 19.48 12.18
CA PHE A 343 -10.42 18.69 13.37
C PHE A 343 -10.56 17.21 13.02
N VAL A 344 -9.74 16.40 13.69
CA VAL A 344 -9.72 14.95 13.48
C VAL A 344 -10.79 14.21 14.30
N ASP A 345 -11.32 14.84 15.34
CA ASP A 345 -12.28 14.20 16.25
C ASP A 345 -13.57 13.74 15.56
N PRO A 346 -14.22 14.54 14.67
CA PRO A 346 -15.39 14.06 13.91
C PRO A 346 -15.06 12.83 13.06
N ILE A 347 -13.89 12.83 12.42
CA ILE A 347 -13.41 11.73 11.56
C ILE A 347 -13.20 10.46 12.41
N LYS A 348 -12.49 10.59 13.54
CA LYS A 348 -12.19 9.49 14.48
C LYS A 348 -13.44 8.92 15.16
N LYS A 349 -14.53 9.68 15.23
CA LYS A 349 -15.80 9.29 15.84
C LYS A 349 -16.71 8.51 14.89
N MET A 350 -16.38 8.42 13.61
CA MET A 350 -17.07 7.54 12.66
C MET A 350 -16.63 6.09 12.88
N LYS A 351 -17.58 5.16 12.97
CA LYS A 351 -17.27 3.72 13.10
C LYS A 351 -17.16 2.99 11.76
N HIS A 352 -17.78 3.56 10.72
CA HIS A 352 -17.91 2.99 9.39
C HIS A 352 -17.96 4.12 8.36
N THR A 353 -17.69 3.81 7.09
CA THR A 353 -17.76 4.81 6.02
C THR A 353 -19.21 5.16 5.65
N PRO A 354 -19.45 6.36 5.07
CA PRO A 354 -20.69 6.71 4.40
C PRO A 354 -21.20 5.62 3.44
N GLU A 355 -20.31 5.02 2.64
CA GLU A 355 -20.65 3.92 1.73
C GLU A 355 -21.25 2.70 2.47
N TYR A 356 -20.62 2.30 3.57
CA TYR A 356 -21.13 1.21 4.42
C TYR A 356 -22.50 1.56 5.01
N LEU A 357 -22.63 2.79 5.54
CA LEU A 357 -23.88 3.25 6.16
C LEU A 357 -25.02 3.31 5.14
N ARG A 358 -24.77 3.84 3.94
CA ARG A 358 -25.70 3.78 2.82
C ARG A 358 -26.15 2.34 2.58
N ALA A 359 -25.23 1.39 2.48
CA ALA A 359 -25.57 -0.01 2.22
C ALA A 359 -26.44 -0.62 3.34
N GLN A 360 -26.30 -0.18 4.60
CA GLN A 360 -27.22 -0.58 5.68
C GLN A 360 -28.57 0.11 5.58
N MET A 361 -28.60 1.42 5.32
CA MET A 361 -29.81 2.24 5.25
C MET A 361 -30.71 1.87 4.08
N MET A 362 -30.15 1.33 2.99
CA MET A 362 -30.91 0.88 1.82
C MET A 362 -31.56 -0.51 1.99
N LYS A 363 -31.36 -1.19 3.13
CA LYS A 363 -32.01 -2.48 3.40
C LYS A 363 -33.48 -2.29 3.72
N ASP A 364 -34.31 -3.25 3.32
CA ASP A 364 -35.73 -3.25 3.66
C ASP A 364 -35.93 -3.26 5.19
N GLY A 365 -36.73 -2.31 5.68
CA GLY A 365 -37.01 -2.17 7.12
C GLY A 365 -35.84 -1.62 7.95
N ALA A 366 -34.84 -0.99 7.33
CA ALA A 366 -33.72 -0.37 8.05
C ALA A 366 -34.20 0.73 9.03
N ASP A 367 -33.73 0.65 10.26
CA ASP A 367 -33.91 1.70 11.27
C ASP A 367 -32.80 2.77 11.09
N ILE A 368 -33.13 3.83 10.37
CA ILE A 368 -32.18 4.89 10.00
C ILE A 368 -31.66 5.62 11.24
N ASP A 369 -32.52 5.86 12.24
CA ASP A 369 -32.14 6.53 13.48
C ASP A 369 -31.15 5.69 14.30
N ALA A 370 -31.41 4.38 14.39
CA ALA A 370 -30.47 3.45 15.03
C ALA A 370 -29.13 3.39 14.28
N ILE A 371 -29.15 3.33 12.93
CA ILE A 371 -27.91 3.31 12.14
C ILE A 371 -27.10 4.59 12.35
N ILE A 372 -27.72 5.78 12.36
CA ILE A 372 -27.04 7.05 12.65
C ILE A 372 -26.41 6.99 14.05
N LYS A 373 -27.22 6.68 15.07
CA LYS A 373 -26.80 6.66 16.48
C LYS A 373 -25.65 5.69 16.73
N ASP A 374 -25.68 4.53 16.09
CA ASP A 374 -24.69 3.48 16.34
C ASP A 374 -23.36 3.75 15.64
N ASN A 375 -23.33 4.59 14.60
CA ASN A 375 -22.15 4.74 13.74
C ASN A 375 -21.53 6.13 13.70
N ILE A 376 -22.30 7.18 13.98
CA ILE A 376 -21.86 8.57 13.97
C ILE A 376 -21.67 9.02 15.43
N GLY A 377 -20.42 9.09 15.88
CA GLY A 377 -20.09 9.35 17.29
C GLY A 377 -20.12 10.83 17.72
N PHE A 378 -20.73 11.70 16.93
CA PHE A 378 -20.94 13.11 17.25
C PHE A 378 -22.39 13.52 16.98
N GLU A 379 -22.83 14.59 17.64
CA GLU A 379 -24.20 15.09 17.50
C GLU A 379 -24.44 15.72 16.13
N LEU A 380 -25.50 15.27 15.47
CA LEU A 380 -26.03 15.83 14.23
C LEU A 380 -27.15 16.81 14.56
N GLU A 381 -27.24 17.88 13.78
CA GLU A 381 -28.37 18.80 13.84
C GLU A 381 -29.64 18.13 13.31
N ALA A 382 -30.81 18.60 13.73
CA ALA A 382 -32.10 18.05 13.30
C ALA A 382 -32.25 18.07 11.76
N GLU A 383 -31.76 19.13 11.12
CA GLU A 383 -31.78 19.30 9.66
C GLU A 383 -30.82 18.32 8.97
N GLU A 384 -29.70 17.97 9.60
CA GLU A 384 -28.73 17.00 9.05
C GLU A 384 -29.30 15.57 9.12
N ILE A 385 -29.97 15.22 10.23
CA ILE A 385 -30.70 13.94 10.36
C ILE A 385 -31.81 13.85 9.31
N GLN A 386 -32.60 14.91 9.14
CA GLN A 386 -33.67 14.94 8.16
C GLN A 386 -33.12 14.80 6.73
N ALA A 387 -32.02 15.48 6.41
CA ALA A 387 -31.37 15.38 5.10
C ALA A 387 -30.92 13.94 4.79
N ILE A 388 -30.39 13.21 5.78
CA ILE A 388 -30.05 11.78 5.61
C ILE A 388 -31.31 10.96 5.32
N LYS A 389 -32.40 11.17 6.06
CA LYS A 389 -33.67 10.44 5.86
C LYS A 389 -34.28 10.72 4.48
N ASP A 390 -34.27 11.98 4.05
CA ASP A 390 -34.78 12.38 2.73
C ASP A 390 -33.92 11.77 1.60
N ALA A 391 -32.60 11.74 1.78
CA ALA A 391 -31.69 11.08 0.85
C ALA A 391 -31.96 9.57 0.76
N VAL A 392 -32.17 8.89 1.90
CA VAL A 392 -32.54 7.46 1.91
C VAL A 392 -33.86 7.22 1.20
N ALA A 393 -34.85 8.09 1.39
CA ALA A 393 -36.14 8.02 0.71
C ALA A 393 -36.02 8.16 -0.82
N SER A 394 -35.02 8.89 -1.32
CA SER A 394 -34.74 9.02 -2.76
C SER A 394 -34.20 7.74 -3.40
N LYS A 395 -33.62 6.83 -2.60
CA LYS A 395 -32.91 5.61 -3.04
C LYS A 395 -31.71 5.85 -3.96
N GLU A 396 -31.23 7.09 -4.06
CA GLU A 396 -30.05 7.44 -4.83
C GLU A 396 -28.81 7.30 -3.95
N ALA A 397 -27.93 6.35 -4.31
CA ALA A 397 -26.77 6.00 -3.50
C ALA A 397 -25.88 7.20 -3.15
N VAL A 398 -25.52 7.99 -4.17
CA VAL A 398 -24.64 9.16 -4.03
C VAL A 398 -25.25 10.21 -3.09
N LYS A 399 -26.55 10.48 -3.19
CA LYS A 399 -27.21 11.46 -2.30
C LYS A 399 -27.17 11.05 -0.83
N ILE A 400 -27.25 9.74 -0.55
CA ILE A 400 -27.19 9.21 0.82
C ILE A 400 -25.78 9.39 1.37
N GLU A 401 -24.75 9.07 0.57
CA GLU A 401 -23.34 9.25 0.94
C GLU A 401 -23.03 10.74 1.18
N ASP A 402 -23.38 11.62 0.25
CA ASP A 402 -23.21 13.08 0.37
C ASP A 402 -23.86 13.63 1.66
N ALA A 403 -25.06 13.16 2.00
CA ALA A 403 -25.80 13.60 3.19
C ALA A 403 -25.11 13.20 4.50
N ILE A 404 -24.37 12.08 4.50
CA ILE A 404 -23.60 11.59 5.66
C ILE A 404 -22.22 12.25 5.71
N GLU A 405 -21.57 12.49 4.57
CA GLU A 405 -20.24 13.10 4.47
C GLU A 405 -20.26 14.57 4.86
N LYS A 406 -21.29 15.30 4.44
CA LYS A 406 -21.43 16.74 4.70
C LYS A 406 -21.26 17.12 6.18
N PRO A 407 -21.95 16.51 7.16
CA PRO A 407 -21.76 16.85 8.57
C PRO A 407 -20.37 16.47 9.10
N VAL A 408 -19.74 15.41 8.58
CA VAL A 408 -18.36 15.02 8.92
C VAL A 408 -17.40 16.12 8.42
N ASN A 409 -17.43 16.42 7.11
CA ASN A 409 -16.58 17.42 6.46
C ASN A 409 -16.76 18.82 7.10
N LYS A 410 -18.00 19.22 7.38
CA LYS A 410 -18.33 20.48 8.06
C LYS A 410 -17.63 20.59 9.42
N ARG A 411 -17.77 19.57 10.27
CA ARG A 411 -17.20 19.58 11.63
C ARG A 411 -15.70 19.38 11.64
N SER A 412 -15.13 18.66 10.67
CA SER A 412 -13.68 18.46 10.54
C SER A 412 -12.96 19.61 9.84
N PHE A 413 -13.71 20.56 9.28
CA PHE A 413 -13.19 21.58 8.37
C PHE A 413 -12.44 20.98 7.17
N THR A 414 -12.90 19.82 6.69
CA THR A 414 -12.38 19.22 5.45
C THR A 414 -13.05 19.86 4.24
N GLY A 415 -12.25 20.40 3.32
CA GLY A 415 -12.73 20.90 2.04
C GLY A 415 -12.42 19.95 0.88
N TRP A 416 -13.26 20.02 -0.14
CA TRP A 416 -13.14 19.29 -1.40
C TRP A 416 -13.51 20.22 -2.54
N THR A 417 -12.81 20.13 -3.67
CA THR A 417 -13.05 21.03 -4.82
C THR A 417 -13.65 20.32 -6.03
N THR A 418 -13.55 18.99 -6.06
CA THR A 418 -14.03 18.16 -7.16
C THR A 418 -14.33 16.76 -6.63
N GLY A 419 -15.03 15.94 -7.41
CA GLY A 419 -15.08 14.49 -7.23
C GLY A 419 -14.18 13.76 -8.22
N GLY A 420 -13.19 14.43 -8.82
CA GLY A 420 -12.26 13.89 -9.81
C GLY A 420 -10.80 14.01 -9.39
N HIS A 421 -9.89 13.62 -10.27
CA HIS A 421 -8.45 13.76 -10.03
C HIS A 421 -8.00 15.22 -10.16
N THR A 422 -6.89 15.57 -9.51
CA THR A 422 -6.28 16.90 -9.54
C THR A 422 -4.81 16.83 -9.98
N GLY A 423 -4.33 17.95 -10.54
CA GLY A 423 -3.07 18.00 -11.31
C GLY A 423 -1.82 18.37 -10.53
N GLU A 424 -1.85 18.40 -9.20
CA GLU A 424 -0.65 18.64 -8.40
C GLU A 424 0.37 17.51 -8.48
N ASP A 425 1.64 17.87 -8.27
CA ASP A 425 2.72 16.90 -8.07
C ASP A 425 2.46 16.07 -6.80
N VAL A 426 2.85 14.80 -6.86
CA VAL A 426 2.69 13.86 -5.74
C VAL A 426 4.04 13.47 -5.16
N TYR A 427 4.08 13.13 -3.86
CA TYR A 427 5.34 12.84 -3.18
C TYR A 427 5.92 11.47 -3.52
N ILE A 428 7.25 11.40 -3.41
CA ILE A 428 8.01 10.16 -3.53
C ILE A 428 8.73 9.91 -2.22
N TYR A 429 8.55 8.70 -1.71
CA TYR A 429 9.25 8.16 -0.55
C TYR A 429 10.13 7.00 -0.98
N GLY A 430 11.29 6.83 -0.34
CA GLY A 430 12.11 5.67 -0.66
C GLY A 430 13.23 5.35 0.32
N TYR A 431 13.63 4.08 0.27
CA TYR A 431 14.65 3.51 1.13
C TYR A 431 15.38 2.35 0.43
N GLY A 432 16.67 2.20 0.72
CA GLY A 432 17.48 1.07 0.28
C GLY A 432 18.41 1.39 -0.88
N PRO A 433 19.13 0.38 -1.41
CA PRO A 433 20.07 0.53 -2.51
C PRO A 433 19.49 1.27 -3.72
N GLY A 434 20.12 2.38 -4.14
CA GLY A 434 19.73 3.13 -5.33
C GLY A 434 18.61 4.15 -5.13
N SER A 435 18.06 4.29 -3.91
CA SER A 435 16.94 5.20 -3.64
C SER A 435 17.30 6.67 -3.84
N GLU A 436 18.59 7.03 -3.74
CA GLU A 436 19.08 8.39 -4.00
C GLU A 436 18.78 8.89 -5.42
N GLN A 437 18.55 7.99 -6.37
CA GLN A 437 18.19 8.35 -7.74
C GLN A 437 16.81 9.03 -7.83
N TRP A 438 15.95 8.90 -6.80
CA TRP A 438 14.62 9.50 -6.70
C TRP A 438 14.58 10.86 -6.00
N ARG A 439 15.74 11.46 -5.69
CA ARG A 439 15.78 12.81 -5.10
C ARG A 439 15.46 13.88 -6.13
N GLY A 440 14.60 14.83 -5.76
CA GLY A 440 14.23 15.99 -6.58
C GLY A 440 12.82 15.92 -7.18
N SER A 441 12.55 16.76 -8.17
CA SER A 441 11.34 16.71 -8.99
C SER A 441 11.62 15.91 -10.26
N MET A 442 10.70 15.01 -10.64
CA MET A 442 10.84 14.10 -11.78
C MET A 442 9.49 13.85 -12.46
N ASP A 443 9.51 13.21 -13.62
CA ASP A 443 8.28 12.73 -14.25
C ASP A 443 7.97 11.29 -13.80
N ASN A 444 6.69 10.92 -13.71
CA ASN A 444 6.30 9.56 -13.29
C ASN A 444 6.88 8.44 -14.18
N THR A 445 7.26 8.71 -15.43
CA THR A 445 7.98 7.76 -16.29
C THR A 445 9.39 7.41 -15.81
N ASP A 446 10.02 8.26 -15.00
CA ASP A 446 11.37 8.02 -14.51
C ASP A 446 11.45 6.85 -13.52
N ASN A 447 10.33 6.47 -12.89
CA ASN A 447 10.25 5.27 -12.05
C ASN A 447 10.67 4.03 -12.82
N ALA A 448 9.96 3.72 -13.92
CA ALA A 448 10.26 2.57 -14.76
C ALA A 448 11.65 2.68 -15.39
N LYS A 449 12.00 3.84 -15.96
CA LYS A 449 13.31 4.08 -16.61
C LYS A 449 14.48 3.78 -15.67
N ARG A 450 14.36 4.08 -14.38
CA ARG A 450 15.38 3.77 -13.37
C ARG A 450 15.33 2.30 -12.95
N ILE A 451 14.16 1.74 -12.69
CA ILE A 451 14.00 0.33 -12.31
C ILE A 451 14.54 -0.61 -13.40
N PHE A 452 14.28 -0.32 -14.69
CA PHE A 452 14.84 -1.08 -15.81
C PHE A 452 16.36 -1.20 -15.74
N LYS A 453 17.07 -0.14 -15.31
CA LYS A 453 18.54 -0.15 -15.20
C LYS A 453 19.03 -1.15 -14.14
N PHE A 454 18.27 -1.39 -13.07
CA PHE A 454 18.61 -2.37 -12.04
C PHE A 454 18.38 -3.82 -12.47
N PHE A 455 17.53 -4.03 -13.49
CA PHE A 455 17.20 -5.35 -14.01
C PHE A 455 17.86 -5.62 -15.38
N LYS A 456 18.98 -4.95 -15.69
CA LYS A 456 19.74 -5.18 -16.93
C LYS A 456 20.49 -6.50 -16.95
#